data_AF-A0A645JTB8-F1
#
_entry.id   AF-A0A645JTB8-F1
#
_cell.length_a   1.000
_cell.length_b   1.000
_cell.length_c   1.000
_cell.angle_alpha   90.00
_cell.angle_beta   90.00
_cell.angle_gamma   90.00
#
_symmetry.space_group_name_H-M   'P 1'
#
loop_
_entity.id
_entity.type
_entity.pdbx_description
1 polymer ?
#
loop_
_entity_poly.entity_id
_entity_poly.type
_entity_poly.pdbx_seq_one_letter_code
_entity_poly.pdbx_strand_id
1 'polypeptide(L)'
;MNNNPELNQIFEINAGVLYGKDNVRKGTHEPGSTDTGDLSHIMPTIHPWIEAVSGALHSKDYAIENIDAAYIKSAQALAMTIIDLLYGEGEVAEELLHSYKPLLTKKEYFDFLNSFAD
;
A
#
# COMPACT_ATOMS: atom_id res chain seq x y z
N MET A 1 -8.80 -0.84 -5.37
CA MET A 1 -7.84 -0.18 -4.45
C MET A 1 -7.70 1.28 -4.82
N ASN A 2 -7.89 2.18 -3.87
CA ASN A 2 -7.61 3.61 -4.04
C ASN A 2 -6.27 3.96 -3.37
N ASN A 3 -5.16 3.86 -4.10
CA ASN A 3 -3.85 4.14 -3.53
C ASN A 3 -3.69 5.65 -3.30
N ASN A 4 -3.43 6.05 -2.05
CA ASN A 4 -3.18 7.45 -1.72
C ASN A 4 -1.84 7.91 -2.35
N PRO A 5 -1.82 8.98 -3.16
CA PRO A 5 -0.63 9.37 -3.91
C PRO A 5 0.52 9.90 -3.04
N GLU A 6 0.22 10.63 -1.96
CA GLU A 6 1.21 11.18 -1.04
C GLU A 6 1.94 10.07 -0.26
N LEU A 7 1.18 9.14 0.34
CA LEU A 7 1.71 7.97 1.03
C LEU A 7 2.49 7.07 0.06
N ASN A 8 2.03 6.93 -1.17
CA ASN A 8 2.73 6.17 -2.20
C ASN A 8 4.07 6.81 -2.58
N GLN A 9 4.16 8.14 -2.58
CA GLN A 9 5.42 8.85 -2.85
C GLN A 9 6.46 8.62 -1.74
N ILE A 10 6.04 8.63 -0.47
CA ILE A 10 6.94 8.31 0.66
C ILE A 10 7.49 6.90 0.51
N PHE A 11 6.60 5.92 0.24
CA PHE A 11 7.02 4.54 0.01
C PHE A 11 7.92 4.40 -1.22
N GLU A 12 7.63 5.09 -2.32
CA GLU A 12 8.43 5.07 -3.57
C GLU A 12 9.86 5.55 -3.33
N ILE A 13 10.06 6.63 -2.57
CA ILE A 13 11.38 7.14 -2.22
C ILE A 13 12.17 6.11 -1.42
N ASN A 14 11.54 5.50 -0.41
CA ASN A 14 12.16 4.48 0.44
C ASN A 14 12.49 3.20 -0.31
N ALA A 15 11.57 2.73 -1.15
CA ALA A 15 11.82 1.62 -2.07
C ALA A 15 12.97 1.95 -3.03
N GLY A 16 13.06 3.19 -3.52
CA GLY A 16 14.15 3.63 -4.40
C GLY A 16 15.54 3.56 -3.75
N VAL A 17 15.63 3.74 -2.43
CA VAL A 17 16.88 3.54 -1.66
C VAL A 17 17.28 2.06 -1.59
N LEU A 18 16.30 1.16 -1.39
CA LEU A 18 16.55 -0.27 -1.15
C LEU A 18 16.72 -1.09 -2.44
N TYR A 19 15.97 -0.73 -3.48
CA TYR A 19 15.90 -1.47 -4.75
C TYR A 19 16.59 -0.72 -5.90
N GLY A 20 16.94 0.56 -5.72
CA GLY A 20 17.42 1.43 -6.79
C GLY A 20 16.25 2.07 -7.55
N LYS A 21 16.34 3.37 -7.82
CA LYS A 21 15.25 4.16 -8.42
C LYS A 21 14.77 3.60 -9.76
N ASP A 22 15.67 3.06 -10.57
CA ASP A 22 15.34 2.50 -11.89
C ASP A 22 14.50 1.19 -11.79
N ASN A 23 14.47 0.57 -10.61
CA ASN A 23 13.70 -0.65 -10.32
C ASN A 23 12.37 -0.36 -9.61
N VAL A 24 12.02 0.91 -9.40
CA VAL A 24 10.76 1.30 -8.78
C VAL A 24 9.92 2.04 -9.81
N ARG A 25 8.67 1.59 -9.99
CA ARG A 25 7.72 2.19 -10.93
C ARG A 25 6.36 2.30 -10.29
N LYS A 26 5.61 3.34 -10.65
CA LYS A 26 4.18 3.42 -10.35
C LYS A 26 3.44 2.37 -11.17
N GLY A 27 2.83 1.41 -10.48
CA GLY A 27 1.97 0.42 -11.11
C GLY A 27 0.74 1.05 -11.76
N THR A 28 0.21 0.40 -12.79
CA THR A 28 -1.10 0.71 -13.35
C THR A 28 -2.21 0.00 -12.57
N HIS A 29 -3.47 0.20 -12.97
CA HIS A 29 -4.56 -0.61 -12.44
C HIS A 29 -4.34 -2.09 -12.77
N GLU A 30 -4.46 -2.95 -11.76
CA GLU A 30 -4.34 -4.40 -11.89
C GLU A 30 -5.65 -5.08 -11.44
N PRO A 31 -6.11 -6.14 -12.13
CA PRO A 31 -7.32 -6.88 -11.77
C PRO A 31 -7.03 -7.79 -10.56
N GLY A 32 -6.98 -7.19 -9.36
CA GLY A 32 -6.85 -7.90 -8.08
C GLY A 32 -8.07 -7.70 -7.18
N SER A 33 -8.29 -8.63 -6.26
CA SER A 33 -9.31 -8.55 -5.21
C SER A 33 -8.65 -8.67 -3.85
N THR A 34 -8.77 -7.64 -3.01
CA THR A 34 -8.20 -7.58 -1.66
C THR A 34 -9.10 -6.72 -0.77
N ASP A 35 -9.26 -7.15 0.48
CA ASP A 35 -9.94 -6.43 1.55
C ASP A 35 -9.24 -5.12 1.92
N THR A 36 -7.96 -4.94 1.61
CA THR A 36 -7.26 -3.64 1.73
C THR A 36 -7.95 -2.54 0.91
N GLY A 37 -8.70 -2.93 -0.13
CA GLY A 37 -9.59 -2.04 -0.88
C GLY A 37 -10.63 -1.34 0.00
N ASP A 38 -11.12 -2.01 1.04
CA ASP A 38 -12.12 -1.49 1.96
C ASP A 38 -11.55 -0.33 2.79
N LEU A 39 -10.34 -0.51 3.33
CA LEU A 39 -9.61 0.52 4.06
C LEU A 39 -9.36 1.75 3.20
N SER A 40 -9.06 1.55 1.91
CA SER A 40 -8.81 2.64 0.96
C SER A 40 -10.02 3.55 0.69
N HIS A 41 -11.22 3.18 1.14
CA HIS A 41 -12.39 4.07 1.10
C HIS A 41 -12.44 5.05 2.28
N ILE A 42 -11.88 4.68 3.43
CA ILE A 42 -12.07 5.39 4.70
C ILE A 42 -10.80 6.05 5.25
N MET A 43 -9.61 5.66 4.77
CA MET A 43 -8.33 6.22 5.22
C MET A 43 -7.23 6.14 4.13
N PRO A 44 -6.16 6.95 4.22
CA PRO A 44 -5.03 6.82 3.29
C PRO A 44 -4.47 5.40 3.34
N THR A 45 -4.38 4.74 2.19
CA THR A 45 -3.88 3.37 2.10
C THR A 45 -3.05 3.21 0.82
N ILE A 46 -2.05 2.34 0.85
CA ILE A 46 -1.32 1.88 -0.32
C ILE A 46 -1.28 0.35 -0.35
N HIS A 47 -1.18 -0.22 -1.54
CA HIS A 47 -0.96 -1.66 -1.75
C HIS A 47 0.20 -1.87 -2.74
N PRO A 48 1.46 -1.67 -2.29
CA PRO A 48 2.64 -1.82 -3.13
C PRO A 48 2.87 -3.30 -3.49
N TRP A 49 3.43 -3.53 -4.68
CA TRP A 49 3.86 -4.84 -5.13
C TRP A 49 5.38 -4.91 -5.14
N ILE A 50 5.91 -6.01 -4.62
CA ILE A 50 7.35 -6.30 -4.64
C ILE A 50 7.56 -7.55 -5.48
N GLU A 51 8.34 -7.42 -6.55
CA GLU A 51 8.69 -8.54 -7.41
C GLU A 51 9.70 -9.44 -6.70
N ALA A 52 9.22 -10.59 -6.22
CA ALA A 52 10.04 -11.56 -5.50
C ALA A 52 9.62 -13.02 -5.75
N VAL A 53 8.70 -13.25 -6.68
CA VAL A 53 8.07 -14.55 -6.92
C VAL A 53 8.10 -14.95 -8.39
N SER A 54 8.07 -16.25 -8.64
CA SER A 54 7.82 -16.85 -9.95
C SER A 54 6.44 -17.53 -9.95
N GLY A 55 5.94 -17.83 -11.15
CA GLY A 55 4.60 -18.41 -11.34
C GLY A 55 3.46 -17.40 -11.19
N ALA A 56 2.26 -17.81 -11.60
CA ALA A 56 1.06 -16.98 -11.47
C ALA A 56 0.50 -17.02 -10.05
N LEU A 57 -0.15 -15.93 -9.62
CA LEU A 57 -0.92 -15.90 -8.38
C LEU A 57 -1.94 -17.06 -8.36
N HIS A 58 -2.06 -17.75 -7.23
CA HIS A 58 -2.89 -18.96 -7.04
C HIS A 58 -2.51 -20.20 -7.88
N SER A 59 -1.39 -20.18 -8.60
CA SER A 59 -0.89 -21.35 -9.31
C SER A 59 -0.19 -22.34 -8.35
N LYS A 60 -0.19 -23.62 -8.72
CA LYS A 60 0.67 -24.65 -8.10
C LYS A 60 2.17 -24.36 -8.29
N ASP A 61 2.50 -23.54 -9.29
CA ASP A 61 3.89 -23.19 -9.63
C ASP A 61 4.32 -21.86 -8.96
N TYR A 62 3.51 -21.30 -8.06
CA TYR A 62 3.86 -20.10 -7.32
C TYR A 62 4.99 -20.39 -6.32
N ALA A 63 6.09 -19.66 -6.43
CA ALA A 63 7.24 -19.81 -5.55
C ALA A 63 7.90 -18.46 -5.25
N ILE A 64 8.44 -18.33 -4.04
CA ILE A 64 9.26 -17.17 -3.66
C ILE A 64 10.68 -17.42 -4.13
N GLU A 65 11.18 -16.58 -5.03
CA GLU A 65 12.50 -16.71 -5.65
C GLU A 65 13.52 -15.76 -5.01
N ASN A 66 13.06 -14.63 -4.46
CA ASN A 66 13.92 -13.63 -3.85
C ASN A 66 13.50 -13.38 -2.40
N ILE A 67 14.02 -14.20 -1.49
CA ILE A 67 13.75 -14.14 -0.04
C ILE A 67 14.12 -12.76 0.54
N ASP A 68 15.24 -12.19 0.10
CA ASP A 68 15.70 -10.87 0.57
C ASP A 68 14.71 -9.78 0.18
N ALA A 69 14.25 -9.75 -1.07
CA ALA A 69 13.21 -8.83 -1.51
C ALA A 69 11.87 -9.07 -0.80
N ALA A 70 11.43 -10.33 -0.71
CA ALA A 70 10.13 -10.72 -0.17
C ALA A 70 9.97 -10.38 1.33
N TYR A 71 11.02 -10.58 2.12
CA TYR A 71 10.91 -10.48 3.59
C TYR A 71 11.73 -9.34 4.17
N ILE A 72 12.97 -9.15 3.71
CA ILE A 72 13.89 -8.21 4.37
C ILE A 72 13.67 -6.80 3.83
N LYS A 73 13.86 -6.60 2.53
CA LYS A 73 13.72 -5.28 1.92
C LYS A 73 12.28 -4.77 1.94
N SER A 74 11.30 -5.65 1.82
CA SER A 74 9.88 -5.28 1.95
C SER A 74 9.59 -4.74 3.36
N ALA A 75 10.06 -5.42 4.41
CA ALA A 75 9.91 -4.96 5.78
C ALA A 75 10.67 -3.66 6.04
N GLN A 76 11.87 -3.51 5.46
CA GLN A 76 12.64 -2.26 5.54
C GLN A 76 11.91 -1.09 4.88
N ALA A 77 11.34 -1.27 3.68
CA ALA A 77 10.60 -0.21 2.98
C ALA A 77 9.39 0.26 3.79
N LEU A 78 8.65 -0.69 4.39
CA LEU A 78 7.54 -0.38 5.29
C LEU A 78 8.02 0.34 6.57
N ALA A 79 9.10 -0.14 7.19
CA ALA A 79 9.65 0.47 8.40
C ALA A 79 10.16 1.90 8.14
N MET A 80 10.86 2.13 7.03
CA MET A 80 11.29 3.47 6.61
C MET A 80 10.09 4.38 6.39
N THR A 81 9.04 3.89 5.75
CA THR A 81 7.79 4.66 5.56
C THR A 81 7.14 5.03 6.90
N ILE A 82 7.11 4.11 7.86
CA ILE A 82 6.62 4.38 9.23
C ILE A 82 7.48 5.43 9.92
N ILE A 83 8.81 5.35 9.79
CA ILE A 83 9.73 6.33 10.35
C ILE A 83 9.46 7.72 9.75
N ASP A 84 9.37 7.83 8.43
CA ASP A 84 9.13 9.12 7.77
C ASP A 84 7.78 9.73 8.15
N LEU A 85 6.77 8.90 8.41
CA LEU A 85 5.46 9.34 8.87
C LEU A 85 5.48 9.83 10.32
N LEU A 86 6.24 9.17 11.20
CA LEU A 86 6.14 9.34 12.66
C LEU A 86 7.32 10.06 13.32
N TYR A 87 8.41 10.28 12.59
CA TYR A 87 9.55 11.05 13.10
C TYR A 87 9.16 12.51 13.35
N GLY A 88 9.72 13.13 14.39
CA GLY A 88 9.40 14.51 14.75
C GLY A 88 7.93 14.70 15.14
N GLU A 89 7.47 13.92 16.13
CA GLU A 89 6.08 13.96 16.65
C GLU A 89 4.97 13.61 15.64
N GLY A 90 5.32 13.11 14.45
CA GLY A 90 4.37 12.60 13.47
C GLY A 90 3.73 13.67 12.60
N GLU A 91 4.37 14.82 12.44
CA GLU A 91 3.89 15.94 11.62
C GLU A 91 3.49 15.51 10.19
N VAL A 92 4.26 14.62 9.56
CA VAL A 92 3.98 14.12 8.20
C VAL A 92 2.70 13.29 8.17
N ALA A 93 2.49 12.43 9.17
CA ALA A 93 1.25 11.67 9.28
C ALA A 93 0.04 12.58 9.53
N GLU A 94 0.17 13.58 10.39
CA GLU A 94 -0.88 14.56 10.66
C GLU A 94 -1.23 15.37 9.40
N GLU A 95 -0.24 15.85 8.65
CA GLU A 95 -0.47 16.55 7.37
C GLU A 95 -1.17 15.64 6.35
N LEU A 96 -0.74 14.39 6.23
CA LEU A 96 -1.37 13.39 5.37
C LEU A 96 -2.84 13.18 5.75
N LEU A 97 -3.15 13.03 7.03
CA LEU A 97 -4.51 12.84 7.52
C LEU A 97 -5.38 14.08 7.31
N HIS A 98 -4.84 15.29 7.54
CA HIS A 98 -5.55 16.55 7.33
C HIS A 98 -5.85 16.84 5.86
N SER A 99 -4.94 16.49 4.96
CA SER A 99 -5.09 16.72 3.51
C SER A 99 -5.94 15.63 2.82
N TYR A 100 -6.02 14.44 3.41
CA TYR A 100 -6.79 13.34 2.84
C TYR A 100 -8.29 13.56 2.97
N LYS A 101 -9.00 13.40 1.86
CA LYS A 101 -10.46 13.31 1.83
C LYS A 101 -10.88 11.87 1.58
N PRO A 102 -11.46 11.17 2.58
CA PRO A 102 -12.01 9.83 2.39
C PRO A 102 -13.10 9.82 1.32
N LEU A 103 -13.20 8.70 0.59
CA LEU A 103 -14.32 8.46 -0.33
C LEU A 103 -15.63 8.28 0.43
N LEU A 104 -15.55 7.62 1.58
CA LEU A 104 -16.65 7.36 2.48
C LEU A 104 -16.19 7.61 3.93
N THR A 105 -17.10 8.10 4.76
CA THR A 105 -16.96 7.95 6.21
C THR A 105 -17.14 6.48 6.61
N LYS A 106 -16.68 6.12 7.81
CA LYS A 106 -16.92 4.77 8.36
C LYS A 106 -18.40 4.38 8.37
N LYS A 107 -19.30 5.33 8.67
CA LYS A 107 -20.74 5.08 8.66
C LYS A 107 -21.25 4.79 7.25
N GLU A 108 -20.92 5.66 6.29
CA GLU A 108 -21.32 5.48 4.89
C GLU A 108 -20.77 4.18 4.29
N TYR A 109 -19.55 3.79 4.67
CA TYR A 109 -18.98 2.51 4.28
C TYR A 109 -19.80 1.31 4.77
N PHE A 110 -20.21 1.30 6.05
CA PHE A 110 -21.08 0.24 6.56
C PHE A 110 -22.47 0.27 5.95
N ASP A 111 -23.06 1.45 5.75
CA ASP A 111 -24.35 1.59 5.10
C ASP A 111 -24.29 1.03 3.66
N PHE A 112 -23.20 1.30 2.93
CA PHE A 112 -22.93 0.74 1.61
C PHE A 112 -22.81 -0.79 1.65
N LEU A 113 -22.01 -1.36 2.56
CA LEU A 113 -21.88 -2.82 2.68
C LEU A 113 -23.21 -3.51 3.00
N ASN A 114 -23.98 -2.93 3.93
CA ASN A 114 -25.28 -3.49 4.32
C ASN A 114 -26.29 -3.46 3.17
N SER A 115 -26.16 -2.53 2.21
CA SER A 115 -27.05 -2.48 1.03
C SER A 115 -26.95 -3.69 0.10
N PHE A 116 -25.92 -4.53 0.25
CA PHE A 116 -25.77 -5.79 -0.50
C PHE A 116 -26.36 -7.01 0.24
N ALA A 117 -26.73 -6.87 1.51
CA ALA A 117 -27.24 -7.96 2.34
C ALA A 117 -28.77 -8.11 2.27
N ASP A 118 -29.45 -7.17 1.60
CA ASP A 118 -30.90 -7.14 1.34
C ASP A 118 -31.24 -7.76 -0.03
#